data_AF-A0AAD9PU29-F1
#
_entry.id   AF-A0AAD9PU29-F1
#
_cell.length_a   1.000
_cell.length_b   1.000
_cell.length_c   1.000
_cell.angle_alpha   90.00
_cell.angle_beta   90.00
_cell.angle_gamma   90.00
#
_symmetry.space_group_name_H-M   'P 1'
#
loop_
_entity.id
_entity.type
_entity.pdbx_description
1 polymer ?
#
loop_
_entity_poly.entity_id
_entity_poly.type
_entity_poly.pdbx_seq_one_letter_code
_entity_poly.pdbx_strand_id
1 'polypeptide(L)'
;MHDEDNEYGLNVTNKRGEKWIAYGDGRLFDEESRENYKMAVAAVQASVNHIFEAFERPHETSSSDRVTDYIPFVDPNARNNSPMFQVKDGILVRRTDLENLGDFTTTSNWFGMETVMKGRSYSPHGSVTGE
;
A
#
# COMPACT_ATOMS: atom_id res chain seq x y z
N MET A 1 11.34 -2.14 -0.68
CA MET A 1 9.94 -2.58 -0.68
C MET A 1 9.07 -1.84 -1.66
N HIS A 2 9.45 -0.65 -2.17
CA HIS A 2 8.70 0.01 -3.25
C HIS A 2 8.30 -0.97 -4.36
N ASP A 3 9.25 -1.72 -4.91
CA ASP A 3 8.97 -2.66 -6.01
C ASP A 3 8.19 -3.91 -5.55
N GLU A 4 8.34 -4.33 -4.29
CA GLU A 4 7.56 -5.44 -3.72
C GLU A 4 6.09 -5.06 -3.58
N ASP A 5 5.81 -3.93 -2.93
CA ASP A 5 4.44 -3.45 -2.75
C ASP A 5 3.84 -3.05 -4.10
N ASN A 6 4.67 -2.60 -5.06
CA ASN A 6 4.23 -2.35 -6.41
C ASN A 6 3.70 -3.63 -7.08
N GLU A 7 4.47 -4.72 -7.06
CA GLU A 7 4.13 -5.97 -7.74
C GLU A 7 3.09 -6.81 -7.01
N TYR A 8 3.25 -6.99 -5.69
CA TYR A 8 2.45 -7.94 -4.90
C TYR A 8 1.29 -7.28 -4.15
N GLY A 9 1.29 -5.95 -4.10
CA GLY A 9 0.23 -5.16 -3.49
C GLY A 9 0.12 -5.26 -1.97
N LEU A 10 -0.75 -4.41 -1.44
CA LEU A 10 -1.13 -4.37 -0.04
C LEU A 10 -2.65 -4.49 0.09
N ASN A 11 -3.12 -5.35 0.99
CA ASN A 11 -4.51 -5.35 1.43
C ASN A 11 -4.81 -4.04 2.16
N VAL A 12 -5.69 -3.23 1.57
CA VAL A 12 -6.09 -1.92 2.09
C VAL A 12 -7.59 -1.86 2.32
N THR A 13 -7.98 -0.94 3.19
CA THR A 13 -9.36 -0.51 3.38
C THR A 13 -9.41 1.02 3.42
N ASN A 14 -10.59 1.59 3.23
CA ASN A 14 -10.82 3.02 3.39
C ASN A 14 -11.89 3.30 4.46
N LYS A 15 -12.18 4.58 4.75
CA LYS A 15 -13.18 4.97 5.76
C LYS A 15 -14.62 4.60 5.37
N ARG A 16 -14.84 4.29 4.08
CA ARG A 16 -16.11 3.86 3.52
C ARG A 16 -16.34 2.35 3.69
N GLY A 17 -15.34 1.62 4.21
CA GLY A 17 -15.38 0.18 4.41
C GLY A 17 -15.09 -0.63 3.15
N GLU A 18 -14.66 0.01 2.06
CA GLU A 18 -14.26 -0.66 0.83
C GLU A 18 -12.89 -1.30 1.04
N LYS A 19 -12.71 -2.53 0.56
CA LYS A 19 -11.48 -3.32 0.70
C LYS A 19 -10.99 -3.81 -0.67
N TRP A 20 -9.70 -3.71 -0.92
CA TRP A 20 -9.08 -4.18 -2.15
C TRP A 20 -7.56 -4.35 -1.97
N ILE A 21 -6.89 -4.88 -3.00
CA ILE A 21 -5.42 -4.94 -3.04
C ILE A 21 -4.91 -3.68 -3.76
N ALA A 22 -4.17 -2.85 -3.04
CA ALA A 22 -3.48 -1.69 -3.59
C ALA A 22 -2.09 -2.08 -4.12
N TYR A 23 -1.99 -2.18 -5.44
CA TYR A 23 -0.73 -2.22 -6.18
C TYR A 23 -0.11 -0.84 -6.33
N GLY A 24 1.17 -0.80 -6.71
CA GLY A 24 1.91 0.44 -6.92
C GLY A 24 1.54 1.16 -8.23
N ASP A 25 2.11 2.34 -8.40
CA ASP A 25 1.85 3.24 -9.52
C ASP A 25 2.26 2.64 -10.87
N GLY A 26 3.31 1.81 -10.89
CA GLY A 26 3.76 1.07 -12.06
C GLY A 26 2.74 0.06 -12.61
N ARG A 27 1.71 -0.30 -11.83
CA ARG A 27 0.69 -1.28 -12.19
C ARG A 27 -0.67 -0.66 -12.53
N LEU A 28 -0.83 0.67 -12.53
CA LEU A 28 -2.15 1.33 -12.53
C LEU A 28 -3.10 0.85 -13.66
N PHE A 29 -2.56 0.54 -14.84
CA PHE A 29 -3.33 0.13 -16.01
C PHE A 29 -3.37 -1.39 -16.24
N ASP A 30 -2.73 -2.16 -15.36
CA ASP A 30 -2.77 -3.61 -15.42
C ASP A 30 -4.16 -4.11 -15.02
N GLU A 31 -4.54 -5.26 -15.56
CA GLU A 31 -5.86 -5.86 -15.31
C GLU A 31 -6.12 -6.11 -13.82
N GLU A 32 -5.08 -6.53 -13.08
CA GLU A 32 -5.12 -6.76 -11.64
C GLU A 32 -5.42 -5.48 -10.84
N SER A 33 -5.01 -4.32 -11.34
CA SER A 33 -5.18 -3.00 -10.72
C SER A 33 -6.52 -2.33 -11.06
N ARG A 34 -7.47 -3.04 -11.66
CA ARG A 34 -8.76 -2.45 -12.06
C ARG A 34 -9.51 -1.77 -10.91
N GLU A 35 -9.46 -2.33 -9.69
CA GLU A 35 -10.09 -1.69 -8.52
C GLU A 35 -9.29 -0.46 -8.05
N ASN A 36 -7.94 -0.47 -8.12
CA ASN A 36 -7.12 0.73 -7.87
C ASN A 36 -7.53 1.89 -8.78
N TYR A 37 -7.61 1.62 -10.09
CA TYR A 37 -8.00 2.62 -11.07
C TYR A 37 -9.40 3.16 -10.79
N LYS A 38 -10.36 2.28 -10.51
CA LYS A 38 -11.73 2.66 -10.16
C LYS A 38 -11.79 3.54 -8.91
N MET A 39 -11.04 3.22 -7.85
CA MET A 39 -10.98 4.04 -6.63
C MET A 39 -10.37 5.42 -6.91
N ALA A 40 -9.29 5.48 -7.70
CA ALA A 40 -8.66 6.74 -8.08
C ALA A 40 -9.62 7.63 -8.88
N VAL A 41 -10.32 7.08 -9.88
CA VAL A 41 -11.32 7.82 -10.68
C VAL A 41 -12.47 8.31 -9.81
N ALA A 42 -12.97 7.48 -8.89
CA ALA A 42 -14.04 7.87 -7.97
C ALA A 42 -13.61 9.02 -7.04
N ALA A 43 -12.40 8.96 -6.49
CA ALA A 43 -11.84 10.01 -5.65
C ALA A 43 -11.67 11.34 -6.41
N VAL A 44 -11.18 11.28 -7.65
CA VAL A 44 -11.05 12.47 -8.52
C VAL A 44 -12.43 13.06 -8.82
N GLN A 45 -13.41 12.24 -9.17
CA GLN A 45 -14.76 12.71 -9.44
C GLN A 45 -15.40 13.34 -8.19
N ALA A 46 -15.19 12.76 -7.00
CA ALA A 46 -15.65 13.33 -5.74
C ALA A 46 -15.02 14.71 -5.48
N SER A 47 -13.72 14.86 -5.79
CA SER A 47 -13.02 16.14 -5.68
C SER A 47 -13.57 17.21 -6.64
N VAL A 48 -13.80 16.85 -7.90
CA VAL A 48 -14.42 17.76 -8.89
C VAL A 48 -15.80 18.22 -8.44
N ASN A 49 -16.64 17.29 -7.96
CA ASN A 49 -17.96 17.63 -7.43
C ASN A 49 -17.86 18.55 -6.21
N HIS A 50 -16.90 18.30 -5.31
CA HIS A 50 -16.69 19.09 -4.11
C HIS A 50 -16.32 20.54 -4.42
N ILE A 51 -15.42 20.76 -5.41
CA ILE A 51 -15.06 22.11 -5.88
C ILE A 51 -16.25 22.79 -6.55
N PHE A 52 -17.00 22.07 -7.39
CA PHE A 52 -18.17 22.63 -8.09
C PHE A 52 -19.26 23.06 -7.11
N GLU A 53 -19.55 22.25 -6.09
CA GLU A 53 -20.51 22.62 -5.03
C GLU A 53 -20.06 23.86 -4.26
N ALA A 54 -18.76 23.97 -3.93
CA ALA A 54 -18.22 25.15 -3.25
C ALA A 54 -18.34 26.42 -4.12
N PHE A 55 -18.22 26.28 -5.44
CA PHE A 55 -18.44 27.39 -6.38
C PHE A 55 -19.91 27.82 -6.43
N GLU A 56 -20.85 26.88 -6.53
CA GLU A 56 -22.30 27.16 -6.58
C GLU A 56 -22.83 27.71 -5.25
N ARG A 57 -22.22 27.30 -4.13
CA ARG A 57 -22.68 27.62 -2.77
C ARG A 57 -21.54 28.11 -1.88
N PRO A 58 -20.96 29.29 -2.16
CA PRO A 58 -19.73 29.76 -1.51
C PRO A 58 -19.89 30.08 -0.01
N HIS A 59 -21.13 30.14 0.50
CA HIS A 59 -21.42 30.39 1.91
C HIS A 59 -21.72 29.12 2.71
N GLU A 60 -21.84 27.96 2.06
CA GLU A 60 -22.02 26.67 2.72
C GLU A 60 -20.66 26.03 3.03
N THR A 61 -20.48 25.55 4.25
CA THR A 61 -19.31 24.73 4.60
C THR A 61 -19.49 23.31 4.09
N SER A 62 -18.64 22.87 3.19
CA SER A 62 -18.62 21.50 2.68
C SER A 62 -17.53 20.67 3.37
N SER A 63 -17.88 19.47 3.85
CA SER A 63 -16.88 18.57 4.44
C SER A 63 -16.00 17.94 3.36
N SER A 64 -14.68 17.95 3.58
CA SER A 64 -13.68 17.24 2.76
C SER A 64 -13.74 15.72 2.90
N ASP A 65 -14.49 15.20 3.87
CA ASP A 65 -14.60 13.76 4.14
C ASP A 65 -15.05 12.99 2.89
N ARG A 66 -15.87 13.62 2.04
CA ARG A 66 -16.32 13.05 0.76
C ARG A 66 -15.19 12.64 -0.18
N VAL A 67 -14.03 13.29 -0.08
CA VAL A 67 -12.83 12.96 -0.86
C VAL A 67 -11.86 12.13 -0.01
N THR A 68 -11.60 12.56 1.22
CA THR A 68 -10.59 11.89 2.06
C THR A 68 -11.00 10.50 2.51
N ASP A 69 -12.29 10.17 2.47
CA ASP A 69 -12.77 8.83 2.82
C ASP A 69 -12.40 7.78 1.76
N TYR A 70 -11.96 8.19 0.57
CA TYR A 70 -11.40 7.28 -0.44
C TYR A 70 -9.94 6.89 -0.15
N ILE A 71 -9.23 7.62 0.71
CA ILE A 71 -7.80 7.40 0.96
C ILE A 71 -7.60 5.99 1.56
N PRO A 72 -6.81 5.11 0.90
CA PRO A 72 -6.53 3.80 1.43
C PRO A 72 -5.59 3.86 2.64
N PHE A 73 -5.81 2.96 3.58
CA PHE A 73 -4.87 2.59 4.63
C PHE A 73 -4.80 1.07 4.71
N VAL A 74 -3.68 0.55 5.22
CA VAL A 74 -3.48 -0.90 5.38
C VAL A 74 -4.61 -1.47 6.24
N ASP A 75 -5.28 -2.53 5.76
CA ASP A 75 -6.33 -3.20 6.54
C ASP A 75 -5.69 -3.95 7.72
N PRO A 76 -5.95 -3.57 8.98
CA PRO A 76 -5.33 -4.19 10.14
C PRO A 76 -5.80 -5.63 10.37
N ASN A 77 -6.89 -6.05 9.73
CA ASN A 77 -7.44 -7.41 9.85
C ASN A 77 -7.03 -8.32 8.69
N ALA A 78 -6.35 -7.79 7.67
CA ALA A 78 -5.89 -8.55 6.53
C ALA A 78 -4.42 -8.92 6.67
N ARG A 79 -4.05 -10.04 6.06
CA ARG A 79 -2.64 -10.46 6.01
C ARG A 79 -1.93 -9.72 4.88
N ASN A 80 -0.75 -9.21 5.14
CA ASN A 80 0.12 -8.56 4.17
C ASN A 80 1.51 -9.19 4.23
N ASN A 81 2.30 -9.00 3.18
CA ASN A 81 3.69 -9.41 3.16
C ASN A 81 4.48 -8.82 4.35
N SER A 82 5.40 -9.62 4.90
CA SER A 82 6.24 -9.20 6.02
C SER A 82 7.15 -8.05 5.58
N PRO A 83 7.31 -6.94 6.31
CA PRO A 83 8.22 -5.90 5.89
C PRO A 83 9.69 -6.36 5.86
N MET A 84 10.43 -6.03 4.80
CA MET A 84 11.87 -6.27 4.65
C MET A 84 12.69 -5.67 5.80
N PHE A 85 12.32 -4.48 6.26
CA PHE A 85 12.94 -3.80 7.39
C PHE A 85 11.89 -3.36 8.41
N GLN A 86 12.19 -3.52 9.69
CA GLN A 86 11.31 -3.14 10.79
C GLN A 86 12.15 -2.55 11.92
N VAL A 87 11.56 -1.68 12.73
CA VAL A 87 12.17 -1.25 14.00
C VAL A 87 11.46 -1.97 15.12
N LYS A 88 12.19 -2.80 15.88
CA LYS A 88 11.71 -3.51 17.07
C LYS A 88 12.56 -3.10 18.26
N ASP A 89 11.93 -2.57 19.30
CA ASP A 89 12.61 -2.08 20.51
C ASP A 89 13.75 -1.09 20.23
N GLY A 90 13.57 -0.22 19.23
CA GLY A 90 14.58 0.76 18.80
C GLY A 90 15.72 0.18 17.94
N ILE A 91 15.68 -1.11 17.63
CA ILE A 91 16.68 -1.80 16.80
C ILE A 91 16.12 -2.01 15.39
N LEU A 92 16.87 -1.59 14.38
CA LEU A 92 16.57 -1.90 12.98
C LEU A 92 16.87 -3.38 12.72
N VAL A 93 15.82 -4.14 12.44
CA VAL A 93 15.89 -5.56 12.06
C VAL A 93 15.51 -5.72 10.59
N ARG A 94 16.01 -6.78 9.98
CA ARG A 94 15.71 -7.17 8.60
C ARG A 94 14.98 -8.51 8.60
N ARG A 95 14.11 -8.75 7.61
CA ARG A 95 13.58 -10.09 7.31
C ARG A 95 14.73 -11.11 7.24
N THR A 96 14.55 -12.27 7.88
CA THR A 96 15.62 -13.28 7.97
C THR A 96 15.90 -13.87 6.60
N ASP A 97 14.88 -14.44 5.99
CA ASP A 97 14.85 -14.80 4.59
C ASP A 97 14.37 -13.58 3.79
N LEU A 98 15.26 -13.01 2.97
CA LEU A 98 14.92 -11.80 2.21
C LEU A 98 13.90 -12.09 1.11
N GLU A 99 13.95 -13.27 0.48
CA GLU A 99 13.17 -13.57 -0.72
C GLU A 99 11.79 -14.13 -0.38
N ASN A 100 11.62 -14.70 0.82
CA ASN A 100 10.30 -15.14 1.28
C ASN A 100 9.47 -13.96 1.83
N LEU A 101 8.48 -13.51 1.07
CA LEU A 101 7.56 -12.41 1.46
C LEU A 101 6.69 -12.77 2.68
N GLY A 102 6.44 -14.06 2.91
CA GLY A 102 5.72 -14.58 4.06
C GLY A 102 6.57 -14.81 5.32
N ASP A 103 7.88 -14.51 5.31
CA ASP A 103 8.75 -14.70 6.48
C ASP A 103 8.62 -13.51 7.46
N PHE A 104 7.90 -13.71 8.56
CA PHE A 104 7.76 -12.72 9.64
C PHE A 104 8.89 -12.75 10.66
N THR A 105 9.85 -13.67 10.52
CA THR A 105 11.03 -13.70 11.37
C THR A 105 12.00 -12.58 10.98
N THR A 106 12.69 -12.04 11.99
CA THR A 106 13.58 -10.89 11.79
C THR A 106 14.90 -11.10 12.51
N THR A 107 15.99 -10.63 11.91
CA THR A 107 17.34 -10.65 12.48
C THR A 107 17.89 -9.24 12.64
N SER A 108 18.60 -8.98 13.74
CA SER A 108 19.45 -7.79 13.91
C SER A 108 20.89 -8.03 13.44
N ASN A 109 21.28 -9.29 13.23
CA ASN A 109 22.59 -9.68 12.72
C ASN A 109 22.56 -9.71 11.19
N TRP A 110 22.70 -8.53 10.58
CA TRP A 110 22.77 -8.37 9.14
C TRP A 110 23.72 -7.22 8.78
N PHE A 111 24.38 -7.32 7.64
CA PHE A 111 25.22 -6.24 7.11
C PHE A 111 24.55 -5.56 5.91
N GLY A 112 24.69 -4.23 5.83
CA GLY A 112 24.12 -3.44 4.74
C GLY A 112 24.63 -3.86 3.36
N MET A 113 25.95 -4.09 3.22
CA MET A 113 26.54 -4.46 1.93
C MET A 113 26.06 -5.83 1.44
N GLU A 114 25.93 -6.82 2.33
CA GLU A 114 25.36 -8.12 1.97
C GLU A 114 23.93 -7.99 1.48
N THR A 115 23.14 -7.12 2.12
CA THR A 115 21.75 -6.85 1.74
C THR A 115 21.68 -6.18 0.37
N VAL A 116 22.56 -5.21 0.10
CA VAL A 116 22.66 -4.56 -1.22
C VAL A 116 23.05 -5.57 -2.30
N MET A 117 23.99 -6.46 -2.03
CA MET A 117 24.40 -7.50 -2.98
C MET A 117 23.27 -8.48 -3.29
N LYS A 118 22.52 -8.93 -2.26
CA LYS A 118 21.31 -9.76 -2.44
C LYS A 118 20.23 -9.02 -3.23
N GLY A 119 20.09 -7.71 -3.02
CA GLY A 119 19.18 -6.85 -3.78
C GLY A 119 19.38 -6.88 -5.29
N ARG A 120 20.59 -7.14 -5.78
CA ARG A 120 20.89 -7.15 -7.23
C ARG A 120 20.37 -8.39 -7.96
N SER A 121 20.19 -9.50 -7.26
CA SER A 121 19.63 -10.75 -7.79
C SER A 121 18.30 -11.09 -7.12
N TYR A 122 17.63 -10.09 -6.57
CA TYR A 122 16.47 -10.27 -5.73
C TYR A 122 15.29 -10.83 -6.54
N SER A 123 14.79 -11.99 -6.14
CA SER A 123 13.64 -12.65 -6.75
C SER A 123 12.69 -13.15 -5.66
N PRO A 124 11.84 -12.27 -5.11
CA PRO A 124 10.96 -12.63 -4.02
C PRO A 124 9.86 -13.63 -4.45
N HIS A 125 9.38 -14.39 -3.48
CA HIS A 125 8.34 -15.40 -3.65
C HIS A 125 7.50 -15.54 -2.38
N GLY A 126 6.41 -16.31 -2.46
CA GLY A 126 5.56 -16.61 -1.31
C GLY A 126 4.81 -15.39 -0.78
N SER A 127 4.29 -14.55 -1.69
CA SER A 127 3.38 -13.46 -1.30
C SER A 127 2.18 -14.04 -0.57
N VAL A 128 1.83 -13.43 0.55
CA VAL A 128 0.64 -13.75 1.36
C VAL A 128 -0.46 -12.69 1.21
N THR A 129 -0.23 -11.66 0.39
CA THR A 129 -1.27 -10.68 0.07
C THR A 129 -2.37 -11.36 -0.75
N GLY A 130 -3.61 -11.21 -0.29
CA GLY A 130 -4.79 -11.82 -0.91
C GLY A 130 -5.17 -13.21 -0.39
N GLU A 131 -4.39 -13.78 0.53
CA GLU A 131 -4.76 -14.95 1.36
C GLU A 131 -5.71 -14.56 2.50
#